data_AF-A0A2S9Q337-F1
#
_entry.id   AF-A0A2S9Q337-F1
#
_cell.length_a   1.000
_cell.length_b   1.000
_cell.length_c   1.000
_cell.angle_alpha   90.00
_cell.angle_beta   90.00
_cell.angle_gamma   90.00
#
_symmetry.space_group_name_H-M   'P 1'
#
loop_
_entity.id
_entity.type
_entity.pdbx_description
1 polymer ?
#
loop_
_entity_poly.entity_id
_entity_poly.type
_entity_poly.pdbx_seq_one_letter_code
_entity_poly.pdbx_strand_id
1 'polypeptide(L)'
;MFRISAKEAARYPGLRARLDAARSPKQKLAKARSRSTASATAYVEWDSGREIGAARHWVLDLPDTELINANDRGHWSRRQRLTASIREATAVLARQQRVPRLTRARVVYVVQPKARTRVFDPSNWALSAKAAVDGLQDAGVFEDDNAAVVTGVDPRAGRRQDGAHIRMSLVIIDQGEENAGV
;
A
#
# COMPACT_ATOMS: atom_id res chain seq x y z
N MET A 1 -1.01 27.98 17.63
CA MET A 1 -2.34 27.87 18.23
C MET A 1 -3.14 26.97 17.31
N PHE A 2 -3.34 25.69 17.64
CA PHE A 2 -4.32 24.88 16.89
C PHE A 2 -5.70 25.38 17.33
N ARG A 3 -6.41 26.06 16.43
CA ARG A 3 -7.77 26.52 16.70
C ARG A 3 -8.71 25.38 16.38
N ILE A 4 -9.12 24.64 17.41
CA ILE A 4 -10.27 23.75 17.32
C ILE A 4 -11.51 24.64 17.42
N SER A 5 -12.44 24.49 16.47
CA SER A 5 -13.71 25.22 16.49
C SER A 5 -14.57 24.79 17.67
N ALA A 6 -15.49 25.66 18.12
CA ALA A 6 -16.45 25.31 19.18
C ALA A 6 -17.26 24.05 18.83
N LYS A 7 -17.53 23.85 17.53
CA LYS A 7 -18.24 22.69 16.99
C LYS A 7 -17.42 21.40 17.10
N GLU A 8 -16.12 21.43 16.84
CA GLU A 8 -15.24 20.28 17.02
C GLU A 8 -15.01 19.96 18.50
N ALA A 9 -14.94 20.97 19.36
CA ALA A 9 -14.82 20.78 20.82
C ALA A 9 -16.08 20.13 21.42
N ALA A 10 -17.28 20.49 20.93
CA ALA A 10 -18.53 19.84 21.32
C ALA A 10 -18.64 18.41 20.78
N ARG A 11 -18.14 18.16 19.57
CA ARG A 11 -18.12 16.83 18.95
C ARG A 11 -17.17 15.86 19.65
N TYR A 12 -16.07 16.36 20.23
CA TYR A 12 -15.08 15.54 20.93
C TYR A 12 -14.78 16.09 22.34
N PRO A 13 -15.67 15.83 23.33
CA PRO A 13 -15.48 16.28 24.70
C PRO A 13 -14.12 15.84 25.27
N GLY A 14 -13.41 16.74 25.93
CA GLY A 14 -12.10 16.46 26.54
C GLY A 14 -10.90 16.45 25.57
N LEU A 15 -11.10 16.51 24.25
CA LEU A 15 -10.00 16.56 23.27
C LEU A 15 -9.08 17.77 23.49
N ARG A 16 -9.68 18.93 23.80
CA ARG A 16 -8.92 20.15 24.07
C ARG A 16 -8.00 20.01 25.29
N ALA A 17 -8.53 19.45 26.38
CA ALA A 17 -7.77 19.22 27.61
C ALA A 17 -6.60 18.25 27.38
N ARG A 18 -6.82 17.17 26.62
CA ARG A 18 -5.77 16.20 26.26
C ARG A 18 -4.67 16.81 25.40
N LEU A 19 -5.03 17.65 24.43
CA LEU A 19 -4.05 18.35 23.58
C LEU A 19 -3.26 19.41 24.34
N ASP A 20 -3.89 20.09 25.29
CA ASP A 20 -3.21 21.07 26.14
C ASP A 20 -2.31 20.38 27.19
N ALA A 21 -2.72 19.24 27.73
CA ALA A 21 -1.90 18.42 28.66
C ALA A 21 -0.68 17.77 27.97
N ALA A 22 -0.75 17.47 26.67
CA ALA A 22 0.37 16.94 25.90
C ALA A 22 1.45 17.99 25.54
N ARG A 23 1.31 19.24 26.00
CA ARG A 23 2.34 20.27 25.79
C ARG A 23 3.57 20.02 26.67
N SER A 24 4.61 19.41 26.09
CA SER A 24 5.97 19.64 26.58
C SER A 24 6.40 21.09 26.27
N PRO A 25 7.21 21.76 27.12
CA PRO A 25 7.66 23.12 26.85
C PRO A 25 8.44 23.17 25.53
N LYS A 26 8.02 24.06 24.63
CA LYS A 26 8.69 24.27 23.34
C LYS A 26 10.09 24.85 23.60
N GLN A 27 11.12 24.01 23.48
CA GLN A 27 12.48 24.49 23.27
C GLN A 27 12.47 25.28 21.94
N LYS A 28 12.82 26.57 21.99
CA LYS A 28 12.91 27.41 20.80
C LYS A 28 14.09 26.93 19.95
N LEU A 29 13.87 25.97 19.03
CA LEU A 29 14.81 25.78 17.93
C LEU A 29 14.71 26.99 17.00
N ALA A 30 15.80 27.75 16.92
CA ALA A 30 15.95 28.85 15.98
C ALA A 30 15.68 28.35 14.56
N LYS A 31 14.81 29.06 13.84
CA LYS A 31 14.39 28.71 12.48
C LYS A 31 15.49 29.15 11.50
N ALA A 32 16.61 28.44 11.49
CA ALA A 32 17.54 28.51 10.38
C ALA A 32 16.83 27.93 9.15
N ARG A 33 16.45 28.78 8.20
CA ARG A 33 16.16 28.33 6.84
C ARG A 33 17.50 27.88 6.25
N SER A 34 17.95 26.68 6.59
CA SER A 34 18.82 25.98 5.66
C SER A 34 17.97 25.77 4.41
N ARG A 35 18.45 26.24 3.26
CA ARG A 35 18.05 25.61 2.00
C ARG A 35 18.45 24.16 2.20
N SER A 36 17.50 23.28 2.52
CA SER A 36 17.78 21.87 2.38
C SER A 36 18.08 21.71 0.90
N THR A 37 19.34 21.38 0.59
CA THR A 37 19.63 20.62 -0.60
C THR A 37 18.63 19.48 -0.57
N ALA A 38 17.61 19.55 -1.44
CA ALA A 38 16.63 18.49 -1.56
C ALA A 38 17.44 17.19 -1.66
N SER A 39 17.30 16.34 -0.64
CA SER A 39 17.99 15.07 -0.63
C SER A 39 17.65 14.40 -1.95
N ALA A 40 18.68 14.02 -2.70
CA ALA A 40 18.55 13.30 -3.97
C ALA A 40 17.85 11.93 -3.80
N THR A 41 17.40 11.59 -2.60
CA THR A 41 16.89 10.28 -2.18
C THR A 41 15.40 10.33 -1.80
N ALA A 42 14.55 11.09 -2.51
CA ALA A 42 13.10 11.08 -2.27
C ALA A 42 12.41 9.79 -2.76
N TYR A 43 13.12 8.98 -3.55
CA TYR A 43 12.63 7.72 -4.07
C TYR A 43 13.59 6.61 -3.63
N VAL A 44 13.11 5.76 -2.73
CA VAL A 44 13.82 4.57 -2.30
C VAL A 44 13.14 3.39 -2.98
N GLU A 45 13.84 2.80 -3.94
CA GLU A 45 13.41 1.55 -4.55
C GLU A 45 13.40 0.45 -3.50
N TRP A 46 12.36 -0.37 -3.52
CA TRP A 46 12.20 -1.44 -2.58
C TRP A 46 13.20 -2.56 -2.84
N ASP A 47 14.04 -2.85 -1.85
CA ASP A 47 14.92 -4.01 -1.83
C ASP A 47 14.15 -5.22 -1.29
N SER A 48 13.55 -5.96 -2.23
CA SER A 48 12.77 -7.16 -1.92
C SER A 48 13.62 -8.26 -1.27
N GLY A 49 14.90 -8.41 -1.67
CA GLY A 49 15.80 -9.42 -1.12
C GLY A 49 16.06 -9.20 0.38
N ARG A 50 16.23 -7.95 0.79
CA ARG A 50 16.43 -7.59 2.20
C ARG A 50 15.17 -7.78 3.06
N GLU A 51 13.99 -7.47 2.52
CA GLU A 51 12.74 -7.51 3.30
C GLU A 51 12.10 -8.91 3.33
N ILE A 52 12.21 -9.69 2.25
CA ILE A 52 11.65 -11.04 2.15
C ILE A 52 12.63 -12.08 2.73
N GLY A 53 13.94 -11.87 2.56
CA GLY A 53 14.95 -12.83 2.95
C GLY A 53 14.78 -14.17 2.24
N ALA A 54 14.82 -15.27 3.00
CA ALA A 54 14.67 -16.64 2.49
C ALA A 54 13.21 -17.14 2.49
N ALA A 55 12.23 -16.29 2.80
CA ALA A 55 10.84 -16.70 2.85
C ALA A 55 10.34 -17.14 1.46
N ARG A 56 9.53 -18.21 1.44
CA ARG A 56 8.86 -18.66 0.22
C ARG A 56 7.89 -17.57 -0.24
N HIS A 57 7.97 -17.19 -1.51
CA HIS A 57 7.14 -16.11 -2.04
C HIS A 57 6.82 -16.28 -3.51
N TRP A 58 5.81 -15.56 -3.96
CA TRP A 58 5.37 -15.47 -5.36
C TRP A 58 5.27 -14.01 -5.79
N VAL A 59 5.61 -13.74 -7.04
CA VAL A 59 5.54 -12.40 -7.63
C VAL A 59 4.59 -12.42 -8.81
N LEU A 60 3.49 -11.70 -8.70
CA LEU A 60 2.47 -11.59 -9.73
C LEU A 60 2.57 -10.21 -10.35
N ASP A 61 3.14 -10.14 -11.55
CA ASP A 61 3.19 -8.91 -12.32
C ASP A 61 1.87 -8.69 -13.04
N LEU A 62 1.12 -7.67 -12.63
CA LEU A 62 -0.12 -7.34 -13.33
C LEU A 62 0.20 -6.93 -14.78
N PRO A 63 -0.69 -7.27 -15.73
CA PRO A 63 -0.55 -6.82 -17.11
C PRO A 63 -0.51 -5.28 -17.18
N ASP A 64 -0.14 -4.75 -18.34
CA ASP A 64 -0.17 -3.29 -18.60
C ASP A 64 -1.63 -2.81 -18.69
N THR A 65 -2.29 -2.74 -17.53
CA THR A 65 -3.67 -2.31 -17.35
C THR A 65 -3.70 -1.00 -16.60
N GLU A 66 -4.80 -0.27 -16.77
CA GLU A 66 -5.02 0.97 -16.05
C GLU A 66 -5.31 0.69 -14.56
N LEU A 67 -4.57 1.37 -13.68
CA LEU A 67 -4.74 1.27 -12.23
C LEU A 67 -5.63 2.41 -11.69
N ILE A 68 -6.25 2.15 -10.53
CA ILE A 68 -7.10 3.09 -9.81
C ILE A 68 -6.22 3.94 -8.89
N ASN A 69 -6.13 5.23 -9.18
CA ASN A 69 -5.46 6.21 -8.34
C ASN A 69 -6.46 6.89 -7.39
N ALA A 70 -6.15 6.95 -6.09
CA ALA A 70 -6.99 7.58 -5.07
C ALA A 70 -7.24 9.08 -5.32
N ASN A 71 -6.35 9.76 -6.05
CA ASN A 71 -6.50 11.16 -6.42
C ASN A 71 -7.41 11.38 -7.63
N ASP A 72 -7.76 10.32 -8.39
CA ASP A 72 -8.65 10.44 -9.53
C ASP A 72 -10.11 10.57 -9.07
N ARG A 73 -10.78 11.59 -9.58
CA ARG A 73 -12.22 11.84 -9.34
C ARG A 73 -13.12 11.12 -10.36
N GLY A 74 -12.67 9.96 -10.84
CA GLY A 74 -13.33 9.23 -11.93
C GLY A 74 -14.76 8.76 -11.59
N HIS A 75 -15.55 8.49 -12.63
CA HIS A 75 -16.90 7.95 -12.50
C HIS A 75 -16.89 6.52 -11.91
N TRP A 76 -17.88 6.20 -11.07
CA TRP A 76 -17.97 4.93 -10.35
C TRP A 76 -17.96 3.71 -11.29
N SER A 77 -18.60 3.81 -12.46
CA SER A 77 -18.66 2.72 -13.44
C SER A 77 -17.30 2.39 -14.04
N ARG A 78 -16.46 3.40 -14.29
CA ARG A 78 -15.06 3.20 -14.71
C ARG A 78 -14.28 2.50 -13.60
N ARG A 79 -14.42 2.97 -12.36
CA ARG A 79 -13.76 2.35 -11.20
C ARG A 79 -14.13 0.87 -11.07
N GLN A 80 -15.40 0.54 -11.20
CA GLN A 80 -15.88 -0.84 -11.14
C GLN A 80 -15.30 -1.72 -12.24
N ARG A 81 -15.22 -1.23 -13.49
CA ARG A 81 -14.59 -1.95 -14.61
C ARG A 81 -13.10 -2.21 -14.35
N LEU A 82 -12.37 -1.21 -13.86
CA LEU A 82 -10.96 -1.37 -13.50
C LEU A 82 -10.77 -2.36 -12.36
N THR A 83 -11.61 -2.30 -11.32
CA THR A 83 -11.59 -3.26 -10.21
C THR A 83 -11.80 -4.68 -10.72
N ALA A 84 -12.80 -4.92 -11.58
CA ALA A 84 -13.06 -6.24 -12.15
C ALA A 84 -11.88 -6.76 -12.99
N SER A 85 -11.30 -5.90 -13.85
CA SER A 85 -10.14 -6.26 -14.68
C SER A 85 -8.92 -6.64 -13.85
N ILE A 86 -8.62 -5.87 -12.80
CA ILE A 86 -7.48 -6.15 -11.90
C ILE A 86 -7.71 -7.46 -11.13
N ARG A 87 -8.93 -7.66 -10.62
CA ARG A 87 -9.33 -8.87 -9.87
C ARG A 87 -9.18 -10.12 -10.75
N GLU A 88 -9.72 -10.08 -11.96
CA GLU A 88 -9.62 -11.17 -12.93
C GLU A 88 -8.16 -11.47 -13.32
N ALA A 89 -7.39 -10.44 -13.69
CA ALA A 89 -5.99 -10.61 -14.06
C ALA A 89 -5.18 -11.25 -12.93
N THR A 90 -5.41 -10.81 -11.68
CA THR A 90 -4.73 -11.37 -10.51
C THR A 90 -5.09 -12.83 -10.29
N ALA A 91 -6.38 -13.17 -10.40
CA ALA A 91 -6.84 -14.55 -10.23
C ALA A 91 -6.25 -15.48 -11.30
N VAL A 92 -6.17 -15.01 -12.55
CA VAL A 92 -5.53 -15.75 -13.65
C VAL A 92 -4.04 -15.98 -13.36
N LEU A 93 -3.31 -14.93 -12.99
CA LEU A 93 -1.87 -15.03 -12.69
C LEU A 93 -1.59 -15.96 -11.52
N ALA A 94 -2.37 -15.90 -10.44
CA ALA A 94 -2.22 -16.77 -9.28
C ALA A 94 -2.40 -18.25 -9.65
N ARG A 95 -3.44 -18.56 -10.46
CA ARG A 95 -3.68 -19.93 -10.96
C ARG A 95 -2.58 -20.39 -11.91
N GLN A 96 -2.12 -19.53 -12.81
CA GLN A 96 -1.02 -19.83 -13.74
C GLN A 96 0.29 -20.14 -13.01
N GLN A 97 0.61 -19.38 -11.96
CA GLN A 97 1.79 -19.63 -11.13
C GLN A 97 1.59 -20.77 -10.12
N ARG A 98 0.40 -21.38 -10.07
CA ARG A 98 0.03 -22.44 -9.12
C ARG A 98 0.34 -22.04 -7.68
N VAL A 99 0.01 -20.79 -7.32
CA VAL A 99 0.13 -20.33 -5.93
C VAL A 99 -0.72 -21.26 -5.07
N PRO A 100 -0.14 -21.93 -4.06
CA PRO A 100 -0.88 -22.86 -3.23
C PRO A 100 -1.84 -22.08 -2.33
N ARG A 101 -2.73 -22.81 -1.66
CA ARG A 101 -3.47 -22.25 -0.54
C ARG A 101 -2.51 -21.92 0.60
N LEU A 102 -2.61 -20.71 1.14
CA LEU A 102 -1.80 -20.19 2.22
C LEU A 102 -2.69 -19.94 3.44
N THR A 103 -2.25 -20.44 4.60
CA THR A 103 -2.92 -20.22 5.89
C THR A 103 -2.60 -18.85 6.47
N ARG A 104 -1.41 -18.32 6.17
CA ARG A 104 -0.98 -16.97 6.52
C ARG A 104 0.00 -16.43 5.49
N ALA A 105 -0.25 -15.22 5.01
CA ALA A 105 0.62 -14.56 4.06
C ALA A 105 0.71 -13.07 4.33
N ARG A 106 1.86 -12.49 3.99
CA ARG A 106 2.03 -11.05 3.87
C ARG A 106 1.97 -10.64 2.41
N VAL A 107 1.17 -9.63 2.07
CA VAL A 107 1.01 -9.19 0.68
C VAL A 107 1.55 -7.79 0.48
N VAL A 108 2.71 -7.67 -0.16
CA VAL A 108 3.28 -6.37 -0.53
C VAL A 108 2.83 -6.02 -1.94
N TYR A 109 2.35 -4.80 -2.16
CA TYR A 109 2.11 -4.31 -3.51
C TYR A 109 3.20 -3.31 -3.90
N VAL A 110 3.85 -3.60 -5.01
CA VAL A 110 4.95 -2.82 -5.57
C VAL A 110 4.39 -2.01 -6.72
N VAL A 111 4.47 -0.69 -6.62
CA VAL A 111 4.03 0.21 -7.70
C VAL A 111 5.27 0.70 -8.44
N GLN A 112 5.34 0.44 -9.75
CA GLN A 112 6.42 0.89 -10.60
C GLN A 112 6.00 2.16 -11.36
N PRO A 113 6.55 3.34 -11.03
CA PRO A 113 6.21 4.58 -11.70
C PRO A 113 6.82 4.65 -13.09
N LYS A 114 6.22 5.49 -13.94
CA LYS A 114 6.82 5.90 -15.21
C LYS A 114 8.15 6.63 -14.98
N ALA A 115 9.06 6.53 -15.95
CA ALA A 115 10.38 7.18 -15.90
C ALA A 115 10.32 8.68 -15.52
N ARG A 116 9.34 9.43 -16.05
CA ARG A 116 9.21 10.88 -15.84
C ARG A 116 8.43 11.31 -14.58
N THR A 117 7.95 10.38 -13.75
CA THR A 117 7.13 10.71 -12.57
C THR A 117 7.94 11.41 -11.48
N ARG A 118 7.70 12.71 -11.23
CA ARG A 118 8.47 13.49 -10.25
C ARG A 118 8.02 13.28 -8.80
N VAL A 119 6.71 13.31 -8.55
CA VAL A 119 6.10 13.08 -7.24
C VAL A 119 5.39 11.73 -7.28
N PHE A 120 5.71 10.86 -6.34
CA PHE A 120 5.23 9.49 -6.34
C PHE A 120 5.03 9.00 -4.91
N ASP A 121 3.81 8.57 -4.62
CA ASP A 121 3.46 7.88 -3.39
C ASP A 121 2.69 6.61 -3.78
N PRO A 122 3.27 5.42 -3.57
CA PRO A 122 2.63 4.15 -3.92
C PRO A 122 1.28 3.94 -3.25
N SER A 123 1.04 4.54 -2.07
CA SER A 123 -0.22 4.38 -1.32
C SER A 123 -1.45 4.87 -2.08
N ASN A 124 -1.28 5.76 -3.05
CA ASN A 124 -2.35 6.23 -3.93
C ASN A 124 -2.99 5.10 -4.75
N TRP A 125 -2.33 3.95 -4.89
CA TRP A 125 -2.85 2.78 -5.62
C TRP A 125 -3.43 1.69 -4.71
N ALA A 126 -3.70 2.00 -3.44
CA ALA A 126 -4.27 1.04 -2.49
C ALA A 126 -5.61 0.42 -2.97
N LEU A 127 -6.43 1.15 -3.74
CA LEU A 127 -7.67 0.60 -4.32
C LEU A 127 -7.39 -0.46 -5.39
N SER A 128 -6.35 -0.28 -6.20
CA SER A 128 -5.87 -1.32 -7.12
C SER A 128 -5.32 -2.52 -6.36
N ALA A 129 -4.51 -2.28 -5.33
CA ALA A 129 -3.96 -3.35 -4.50
C ALA A 129 -5.09 -4.17 -3.84
N LYS A 130 -6.13 -3.52 -3.32
CA LYS A 130 -7.30 -4.20 -2.75
C LYS A 130 -8.00 -5.08 -3.78
N ALA A 131 -8.24 -4.56 -4.99
CA ALA A 131 -8.85 -5.34 -6.07
C ALA A 131 -7.99 -6.55 -6.47
N ALA A 132 -6.67 -6.41 -6.43
CA ALA A 132 -5.76 -7.50 -6.71
C ALA A 132 -5.79 -8.57 -5.59
N VAL A 133 -5.79 -8.16 -4.31
CA VAL A 133 -5.98 -9.07 -3.17
C VAL A 133 -7.31 -9.84 -3.28
N ASP A 134 -8.39 -9.17 -3.68
CA ASP A 134 -9.68 -9.84 -3.93
C ASP A 134 -9.57 -10.91 -5.02
N GLY A 135 -8.72 -10.68 -6.03
CA GLY A 135 -8.43 -11.67 -7.08
C GLY A 135 -7.63 -12.87 -6.58
N LEU A 136 -6.77 -12.70 -5.57
CA LEU A 136 -6.11 -13.82 -4.89
C LEU A 136 -7.11 -14.68 -4.12
N GLN A 137 -8.09 -14.05 -3.46
CA GLN A 137 -9.18 -14.76 -2.79
C GLN A 137 -10.02 -15.56 -3.79
N ASP A 138 -10.37 -14.96 -4.94
CA ASP A 138 -11.06 -15.67 -6.03
C ASP A 138 -10.27 -16.86 -6.61
N ALA A 139 -8.94 -16.77 -6.60
CA ALA A 139 -8.07 -17.86 -6.99
C ALA A 139 -7.95 -18.96 -5.91
N GLY A 140 -8.50 -18.73 -4.72
CA GLY A 140 -8.43 -19.65 -3.59
C GLY A 140 -7.06 -19.66 -2.90
N VAL A 141 -6.28 -18.58 -3.02
CA VAL A 141 -4.95 -18.48 -2.38
C VAL A 141 -5.07 -18.37 -0.86
N PHE A 142 -6.15 -17.79 -0.34
CA PHE A 142 -6.39 -17.62 1.10
C PHE A 142 -7.59 -18.46 1.55
N GLU A 143 -7.54 -18.98 2.78
CA GLU A 143 -8.70 -19.55 3.46
C GLU A 143 -9.65 -18.41 3.89
N ASP A 144 -10.96 -18.62 3.74
CA ASP A 144 -11.94 -17.55 3.60
C ASP A 144 -12.08 -16.62 4.84
N ASP A 145 -12.19 -15.31 4.55
CA ASP A 145 -12.72 -14.18 5.32
C ASP A 145 -12.33 -13.92 6.78
N ASN A 146 -11.04 -13.79 7.10
CA ASN A 146 -10.62 -12.94 8.23
C ASN A 146 -9.27 -12.24 8.00
N ALA A 147 -9.14 -11.01 8.51
CA ALA A 147 -7.90 -10.22 8.55
C ALA A 147 -6.72 -10.91 9.29
N ALA A 148 -6.94 -12.13 9.79
CA ALA A 148 -5.94 -13.02 10.34
C ALA A 148 -5.05 -13.69 9.27
N VAL A 149 -5.53 -13.82 8.03
CA VAL A 149 -4.84 -14.60 6.96
C VAL A 149 -3.91 -13.71 6.13
N VAL A 150 -4.34 -12.49 5.80
CA VAL A 150 -3.54 -11.53 5.01
C VAL A 150 -3.03 -10.42 5.91
N THR A 151 -1.72 -10.40 6.14
CA THR A 151 -1.05 -9.31 6.85
C THR A 151 -0.45 -8.30 5.88
N GLY A 152 -0.42 -7.03 6.29
CA GLY A 152 0.38 -5.98 5.66
C GLY A 152 0.20 -5.82 4.15
N VAL A 153 -0.98 -5.36 3.71
CA VAL A 153 -1.19 -4.83 2.34
C VAL A 153 -0.41 -3.52 2.21
N ASP A 154 0.90 -3.65 2.04
CA ASP A 154 1.86 -2.58 2.24
C ASP A 154 2.34 -1.99 0.91
N PRO A 155 2.27 -0.66 0.73
CA PRO A 155 2.84 0.01 -0.44
C PRO A 155 4.36 -0.08 -0.45
N ARG A 156 4.92 -0.42 -1.61
CA ARG A 156 6.35 -0.27 -1.91
C ARG A 156 6.55 0.40 -3.27
N ALA A 157 7.61 1.20 -3.37
CA ALA A 157 8.02 1.80 -4.64
C ALA A 157 8.95 0.82 -5.36
N GLY A 158 8.52 0.29 -6.50
CA GLY A 158 9.39 -0.52 -7.37
C GLY A 158 10.02 0.34 -8.44
N ARG A 159 11.03 -0.20 -9.15
CA ARG A 159 11.84 0.47 -10.18
C ARG A 159 11.02 1.33 -11.13
N ARG A 160 11.58 2.46 -11.55
CA ARG A 160 11.04 3.26 -12.66
C ARG A 160 11.10 2.47 -13.96
N GLN A 161 10.03 2.52 -14.73
CA GLN A 161 9.93 1.81 -16.01
C GLN A 161 9.45 2.73 -17.13
N ASP A 162 9.82 2.38 -18.36
CA ASP A 162 9.26 2.95 -19.58
C ASP A 162 7.95 2.22 -19.90
N GLY A 163 6.94 2.95 -20.38
CA GLY A 163 5.64 2.34 -20.68
C GLY A 163 4.46 3.31 -20.67
N ALA A 164 3.32 2.80 -21.15
CA ALA A 164 2.08 3.56 -21.27
C ALA A 164 1.38 3.76 -19.91
N HIS A 165 1.48 2.81 -18.98
CA HIS A 165 0.87 2.90 -17.65
C HIS A 165 1.87 2.73 -16.50
N ILE A 166 1.42 3.13 -15.32
CA ILE A 166 2.09 2.76 -14.07
C ILE A 166 1.76 1.28 -13.83
N ARG A 167 2.77 0.50 -13.45
CA ARG A 167 2.63 -0.95 -13.25
C ARG A 167 2.50 -1.27 -11.78
N MET A 168 1.94 -2.44 -11.50
CA MET A 168 1.83 -2.99 -10.16
C MET A 168 2.20 -4.46 -10.18
N SER A 169 2.99 -4.88 -9.19
CA SER A 169 3.25 -6.28 -8.89
C SER A 169 2.76 -6.58 -7.48
N LEU A 170 2.21 -7.77 -7.27
CA LEU A 170 1.95 -8.31 -5.94
C LEU A 170 3.06 -9.27 -5.56
N VAL A 171 3.63 -9.08 -4.38
CA VAL A 171 4.54 -10.04 -3.77
C VAL A 171 3.83 -10.69 -2.59
N ILE A 172 3.56 -11.98 -2.75
CA ILE A 172 2.88 -12.81 -1.76
C ILE A 172 3.97 -13.55 -1.01
N ILE A 173 4.16 -13.22 0.26
CA ILE A 173 5.19 -13.82 1.12
C ILE A 173 4.48 -14.80 2.04
N ASP A 174 4.86 -16.06 1.93
CA ASP A 174 4.38 -17.11 2.82
C ASP A 174 4.94 -16.91 4.23
N GLN A 175 4.07 -16.91 5.22
CA GLN A 175 4.47 -16.83 6.63
C GLN A 175 4.32 -18.19 7.33
N GLY A 176 3.92 -19.25 6.61
CA GLY A 176 3.63 -20.56 7.19
C GLY A 176 2.54 -20.50 8.26
N GLU A 177 2.43 -21.56 9.07
CA GLU A 177 1.54 -21.60 10.24
C GLU A 177 2.13 -20.88 11.48
N GLU A 178 3.05 -19.93 11.30
CA GLU A 178 3.98 -19.50 12.36
C GLU A 178 3.27 -19.11 13.68
N ASN A 179 3.40 -20.04 14.64
CA ASN A 179 3.38 -19.93 16.09
C ASN A 179 2.53 -18.80 16.69
N ALA A 180 1.28 -19.13 17.00
CA ALA A 180 0.63 -18.58 18.19
C ALA A 180 1.35 -19.11 19.46
N GLY A 181 2.54 -18.59 19.75
CA GLY A 181 3.28 -18.79 21.00
C GLY A 181 4.26 -17.63 21.14
N VAL A 182 4.34 -16.91 22.25
CA VAL A 182 4.10 -17.23 23.67
C VAL A 182 3.55 -15.99 24.37
#